data_AF-A0AAU9SX40-F1
#
_entry.id   AF-A0AAU9SX40-F1
#
_cell.length_a   1.000
_cell.length_b   1.000
_cell.length_c   1.000
_cell.angle_alpha   90.00
_cell.angle_beta   90.00
_cell.angle_gamma   90.00
#
_symmetry.space_group_name_H-M   'P 1'
#
loop_
_entity.id
_entity.type
_entity.pdbx_description
1 polymer ?
#
loop_
_entity_poly.entity_id
_entity_poly.type
_entity_poly.pdbx_seq_one_letter_code
_entity_poly.pdbx_strand_id
1 'polypeptide(L)'
;MFPKIFTIIIQAFIYLLYLQLTEIACGLEASGHNFTWVVFGKDDEKEEERDKWLPKGFEERMKGRGMIIKGRAPQLLILDHLSVGGFLTHCSWNSVIEGITAGLPLITWQ
;
A
#
# COMPACT_ATOMS: atom_id res chain seq x y z
N MET A 1 -15.84 -7.56 16.69
CA MET A 1 -14.42 -7.75 16.31
C MET A 1 -14.29 -7.20 14.90
N PHE A 2 -13.48 -6.15 14.69
CA PHE A 2 -13.29 -5.58 13.35
C PHE A 2 -12.60 -6.62 12.45
N PRO A 3 -13.00 -6.77 11.18
CA PRO A 3 -12.27 -7.64 10.27
C PRO A 3 -10.84 -7.13 10.13
N LYS A 4 -9.85 -8.02 10.34
CA LYS A 4 -8.43 -7.67 10.19
C LYS A 4 -8.13 -7.32 8.72
N ILE A 5 -7.75 -6.08 8.46
CA ILE A 5 -7.27 -5.52 7.20
C ILE A 5 -5.75 -5.72 7.14
N PHE A 6 -5.24 -6.21 6.01
CA PHE A 6 -3.81 -6.21 5.71
C PHE A 6 -3.44 -4.86 5.10
N THR A 7 -2.91 -3.93 5.89
CA THR A 7 -2.53 -2.63 5.35
C THR A 7 -1.14 -2.71 4.71
N ILE A 8 -1.05 -2.35 3.43
CA ILE A 8 0.18 -2.36 2.66
C ILE A 8 0.62 -0.91 2.42
N ILE A 9 1.38 -0.33 3.35
CA ILE A 9 1.94 1.02 3.15
C ILE A 9 3.32 0.88 2.47
N ILE A 10 3.32 0.68 1.15
CA ILE A 10 4.56 0.79 0.40
C ILE A 10 4.92 2.28 0.32
N GLN A 11 5.67 2.76 1.30
CA GLN A 11 6.26 4.09 1.22
C GLN A 11 7.41 4.04 0.20
N ALA A 12 7.09 3.88 -1.09
CA ALA A 12 8.06 3.96 -2.15
C ALA A 12 8.50 5.42 -2.25
N PHE A 13 9.70 5.72 -1.77
CA PHE A 13 10.47 6.78 -2.42
C PHE A 13 10.66 6.30 -3.86
N ILE A 14 9.92 6.94 -4.76
CA ILE A 14 9.67 6.58 -6.15
C ILE A 14 10.94 6.11 -6.86
N TYR A 15 11.08 4.79 -7.06
CA TYR A 15 11.80 4.16 -8.18
C TYR A 15 11.31 2.73 -8.48
N LEU A 16 10.09 2.34 -8.10
CA LEU A 16 9.53 1.06 -8.56
C LEU A 16 9.22 1.19 -10.06
N LEU A 17 9.66 0.21 -10.84
CA LEU A 17 9.29 0.13 -12.25
C LEU A 17 7.77 -0.07 -12.33
N TYR A 18 7.11 0.52 -13.33
CA TYR A 18 5.67 0.32 -13.58
C TYR A 18 5.26 -1.16 -13.49
N LEU A 19 6.11 -2.07 -13.98
CA LEU A 19 5.89 -3.52 -13.91
C LEU A 19 5.76 -4.05 -12.47
N GLN A 20 6.59 -3.60 -11.53
CA GLN A 20 6.52 -4.08 -10.15
C GLN A 20 5.24 -3.59 -9.45
N LEU A 21 4.82 -2.37 -9.72
CA LEU A 21 3.54 -1.86 -9.24
C LEU A 21 2.37 -2.67 -9.80
N THR A 22 2.40 -3.03 -11.08
CA THR A 22 1.41 -3.94 -11.69
C THR A 22 1.36 -5.29 -10.98
N GLU A 23 2.52 -5.91 -10.71
CA GLU A 23 2.59 -7.20 -10.01
C GLU A 23 2.08 -7.12 -8.57
N ILE A 24 2.36 -6.01 -7.86
CA ILE A 24 1.80 -5.76 -6.53
C ILE A 24 0.27 -5.67 -6.60
N ALA A 25 -0.28 -4.97 -7.59
CA ALA A 25 -1.72 -4.91 -7.80
C ALA A 25 -2.32 -6.31 -8.07
N CYS A 26 -1.72 -7.09 -8.96
CA CYS A 26 -2.14 -8.46 -9.24
C CYS A 26 -2.08 -9.35 -7.98
N GLY A 27 -1.00 -9.25 -7.19
CA GLY A 27 -0.84 -9.97 -5.94
C GLY A 27 -1.88 -9.58 -4.89
N LEU A 28 -2.16 -8.29 -4.74
CA LEU A 28 -3.21 -7.76 -3.87
C LEU A 28 -4.58 -8.30 -4.25
N GLU A 29 -4.93 -8.27 -5.54
CA GLU A 29 -6.18 -8.80 -6.05
C GLU A 29 -6.31 -10.31 -5.81
N ALA A 30 -5.27 -11.08 -6.13
CA ALA A 30 -5.24 -12.53 -5.96
C ALA A 30 -5.26 -12.97 -4.49
N SER A 31 -4.71 -12.15 -3.59
CA SER A 31 -4.67 -12.45 -2.15
C SER A 31 -6.06 -12.54 -1.51
N GLY A 32 -7.05 -11.85 -2.08
CA GLY A 32 -8.39 -11.75 -1.52
C GLY A 32 -8.49 -10.96 -0.20
N HIS A 33 -7.38 -10.42 0.31
CA HIS A 33 -7.34 -9.67 1.56
C HIS A 33 -7.75 -8.20 1.36
N ASN A 34 -8.32 -7.61 2.42
CA ASN A 34 -8.56 -6.17 2.45
C ASN A 34 -7.23 -5.44 2.59
N PHE A 35 -7.08 -4.31 1.88
CA PHE A 35 -5.86 -3.53 1.93
C PHE A 35 -6.06 -2.02 1.87
N THR A 36 -5.08 -1.31 2.41
CA THR A 36 -4.84 0.11 2.10
C THR A 36 -3.47 0.20 1.47
N TRP A 37 -3.38 0.74 0.26
CA TRP A 37 -2.15 0.87 -0.50
C TRP A 37 -1.80 2.34 -0.71
N VAL A 38 -0.75 2.80 -0.05
CA VAL A 38 -0.23 4.16 -0.24
C VAL A 38 0.80 4.12 -1.36
N VAL A 39 0.64 4.98 -2.38
CA VAL A 39 1.55 5.09 -3.51
C VAL A 39 1.95 6.54 -3.68
N PHE A 40 3.25 6.81 -3.65
CA PHE A 40 3.80 8.11 -4.00
C PHE A 40 4.13 8.11 -5.50
N GLY A 41 3.59 9.08 -6.24
CA GLY A 41 3.98 9.37 -7.63
C GLY A 41 4.75 10.68 -7.71
N LYS A 42 5.36 10.99 -8.85
CA LYS A 42 6.00 12.31 -9.03
C LYS A 42 4.91 13.38 -9.03
N ASP A 43 5.14 14.47 -8.28
CA ASP A 43 4.17 15.58 -8.20
C ASP A 43 3.83 16.16 -9.58
N ASP A 44 4.76 16.09 -10.54
CA ASP A 44 4.63 16.63 -11.91
C ASP A 44 4.04 15.66 -12.95
N GLU A 45 3.68 14.42 -12.59
CA GLU A 45 3.05 13.49 -13.53
C GLU A 45 1.58 13.84 -13.77
N LYS A 46 1.22 14.04 -15.05
CA LYS A 46 -0.17 14.20 -15.49
C LYS A 46 -1.01 13.01 -14.99
N GLU A 47 -2.25 13.28 -14.62
CA GLU A 47 -3.18 12.29 -14.04
C GLU A 47 -3.31 11.01 -14.90
N GLU A 48 -3.25 11.14 -16.23
CA GLU A 48 -3.28 10.02 -17.18
C GLU A 48 -2.02 9.13 -17.17
N GLU A 49 -0.85 9.66 -16.78
CA GLU A 49 0.38 8.89 -16.61
C GLU A 49 0.42 8.17 -15.25
N ARG A 50 -0.25 8.75 -14.24
CA ARG A 50 -0.23 8.26 -12.85
C ARG A 50 -0.91 6.91 -12.66
N ASP A 51 -1.73 6.45 -13.58
CA ASP A 51 -2.51 5.21 -13.42
C ASP A 51 -2.09 4.09 -14.39
N LYS A 52 -1.06 4.31 -15.22
CA LYS A 52 -0.61 3.31 -16.21
C LYS A 52 -0.07 2.02 -15.60
N TRP A 53 0.35 2.03 -14.33
CA TRP A 53 0.79 0.83 -13.60
C TRP A 53 -0.37 0.01 -13.02
N LEU A 54 -1.59 0.55 -12.99
CA LEU A 54 -2.73 -0.20 -12.49
C LEU A 54 -3.31 -1.10 -13.59
N PRO A 55 -3.60 -2.38 -13.30
CA PRO A 55 -4.38 -3.22 -14.19
C PRO A 55 -5.73 -2.56 -14.52
N LYS A 56 -6.15 -2.61 -15.78
CA LYS A 56 -7.40 -1.98 -16.22
C LYS A 56 -8.58 -2.44 -15.36
N GLY A 57 -9.31 -1.49 -14.77
CA GLY A 57 -10.47 -1.75 -13.91
C GLY A 57 -10.14 -2.28 -12.51
N PHE A 58 -8.89 -2.20 -12.07
CA PHE A 58 -8.47 -2.68 -10.74
C PHE A 58 -9.26 -2.02 -9.60
N GLU A 59 -9.39 -0.69 -9.59
CA GLU A 59 -10.08 0.03 -8.51
C GLU A 59 -11.55 -0.40 -8.40
N GLU A 60 -12.25 -0.61 -9.53
CA GLU A 60 -13.63 -1.12 -9.54
C GLU A 60 -13.72 -2.54 -8.96
N ARG A 61 -12.80 -3.44 -9.32
CA ARG A 61 -12.76 -4.82 -8.76
C ARG A 61 -12.40 -4.86 -7.28
N MET A 62 -11.66 -3.86 -6.80
CA MET A 62 -11.25 -3.75 -5.41
C MET A 62 -12.20 -2.92 -4.54
N LYS A 63 -13.28 -2.37 -5.10
CA LYS A 63 -14.27 -1.58 -4.37
C LYS A 63 -14.80 -2.35 -3.15
N GLY A 64 -14.71 -1.72 -1.98
CA GLY A 64 -15.13 -2.31 -0.69
C GLY A 64 -14.11 -3.24 -0.02
N ARG A 65 -12.97 -3.54 -0.67
CA ARG A 65 -11.89 -4.36 -0.11
C ARG A 65 -10.54 -3.64 -0.09
N GLY A 66 -10.24 -2.86 -1.12
CA GLY A 66 -9.00 -2.12 -1.28
C GLY A 66 -9.22 -0.61 -1.34
N MET A 67 -8.31 0.14 -0.73
CA MET A 67 -8.23 1.60 -0.86
C MET A 67 -6.83 2.00 -1.33
N ILE A 68 -6.73 2.81 -2.38
CA ILE A 68 -5.46 3.37 -2.85
C ILE A 68 -5.38 4.82 -2.40
N ILE A 69 -4.31 5.19 -1.70
CA ILE A 69 -4.01 6.58 -1.33
C ILE A 69 -2.84 7.05 -2.19
N LYS A 70 -3.12 7.96 -3.12
CA LYS A 70 -2.09 8.57 -3.97
C LYS A 70 -1.49 9.78 -3.24
N GLY A 71 -0.19 9.77 -3.00
CA GLY A 71 0.54 10.83 -2.31
C GLY A 71 0.74 10.58 -0.80
N ARG A 72 0.82 11.66 -0.02
CA ARG A 72 1.07 11.58 1.43
C ARG A 72 -0.14 11.03 2.18
N ALA A 73 0.11 10.07 3.06
CA ALA A 73 -0.87 9.51 3.97
C ALA A 73 -0.38 9.66 5.42
N PRO A 74 -1.29 9.77 6.41
CA PRO A 74 -0.92 9.81 7.82
C PRO A 74 -0.54 8.40 8.31
N GLN A 75 0.66 7.93 7.95
CA GLN A 75 1.14 6.56 8.17
C GLN A 75 0.98 6.08 9.62
N LEU A 76 1.42 6.87 10.60
CA LEU A 76 1.29 6.53 12.02
C LEU A 76 -0.17 6.26 12.43
N LEU A 77 -1.12 7.09 11.98
CA LEU A 77 -2.53 6.91 12.28
C LEU A 77 -3.11 5.65 11.62
N ILE A 78 -2.61 5.30 10.43
CA ILE A 78 -3.02 4.07 9.75
C ILE A 78 -2.48 2.87 10.51
N LEU A 79 -1.19 2.85 10.87
CA LEU A 79 -0.55 1.73 11.55
C LEU A 79 -1.10 1.49 12.97
N ASP A 80 -1.51 2.55 13.68
CA ASP A 80 -2.11 2.47 15.02
C ASP A 80 -3.58 1.99 15.00
N HIS A 81 -4.20 1.91 13.82
CA HIS A 81 -5.62 1.57 13.72
C HIS A 81 -5.86 0.08 13.98
N LEU A 82 -6.81 -0.26 14.86
CA LEU A 82 -7.12 -1.64 15.31
C LEU A 82 -7.45 -2.64 14.19
N SER A 83 -7.93 -2.15 13.05
CA SER A 83 -8.19 -3.00 11.89
C SER A 83 -6.91 -3.42 11.16
N VAL A 84 -5.74 -2.82 11.42
CA VAL A 84 -4.50 -3.17 10.73
C VAL A 84 -3.86 -4.40 11.37
N GLY A 85 -3.66 -5.43 10.56
CA GLY A 85 -3.12 -6.72 10.99
C GLY A 85 -1.71 -7.04 10.50
N GLY A 86 -1.12 -6.18 9.65
CA GLY A 86 0.22 -6.38 9.10
C GLY A 86 0.68 -5.18 8.29
N PHE A 87 1.98 -5.09 8.04
CA PHE A 87 2.60 -3.97 7.36
C PHE A 87 3.66 -4.45 6.34
N LEU A 88 3.35 -4.32 5.05
CA LEU A 88 4.35 -4.46 3.97
C LEU A 88 5.14 -3.15 3.85
N THR A 89 6.47 -3.22 4.01
CA THR A 89 7.36 -2.06 4.04
C THR A 89 8.59 -2.27 3.17
N HIS A 90 9.11 -1.18 2.58
CA HIS A 90 10.39 -1.17 1.87
C HIS A 90 11.61 -1.15 2.82
N CYS A 91 11.35 -1.26 4.13
CA CYS A 91 12.37 -1.35 5.18
C CYS A 91 13.22 -0.09 5.38
N SER A 92 12.72 1.11 5.09
CA SER A 92 13.35 2.31 5.67
C SER A 92 13.31 2.24 7.19
N TRP A 93 14.34 2.79 7.81
CA TRP A 93 14.51 2.76 9.26
C TRP A 93 13.29 3.29 10.02
N ASN A 94 12.70 4.41 9.55
CA ASN A 94 11.51 5.00 10.17
C ASN A 94 10.32 4.05 10.07
N SER A 95 10.02 3.51 8.88
CA SER A 95 8.88 2.61 8.70
C SER A 95 9.04 1.32 9.50
N VAL A 96 10.25 0.77 9.62
CA VAL A 96 10.50 -0.41 10.46
C VAL A 96 10.20 -0.12 11.93
N ILE A 97 10.70 1.00 12.46
CA ILE A 97 10.44 1.41 13.84
C ILE A 97 8.95 1.62 14.08
N GLU A 98 8.25 2.28 13.17
CA GLU A 98 6.81 2.52 13.30
C GLU A 98 6.02 1.21 13.32
N GLY A 99 6.36 0.26 12.45
CA GLY A 99 5.71 -1.05 12.43
C GLY A 99 5.97 -1.89 13.68
N ILE A 100 7.21 -1.88 14.19
CA ILE A 100 7.57 -2.54 15.45
C ILE A 100 6.82 -1.90 16.62
N THR A 101 6.75 -0.57 16.66
CA THR A 101 6.08 0.18 17.72
C THR A 101 4.56 -0.08 17.72
N ALA A 102 3.96 -0.21 16.54
CA ALA A 102 2.56 -0.60 16.36
C ALA A 102 2.29 -2.09 16.65
N GLY A 103 3.33 -2.90 16.91
CA GLY A 103 3.18 -4.34 17.18
C GLY A 103 2.73 -5.15 15.96
N LEU A 104 3.00 -4.66 14.76
CA LEU A 104 2.54 -5.28 13.51
C LEU A 104 3.57 -6.28 12.96
N PRO A 105 3.13 -7.43 12.43
CA PRO A 105 4.00 -8.28 11.64
C PRO A 105 4.42 -7.56 10.35
N LEU A 106 5.71 -7.61 10.05
CA LEU A 106 6.31 -6.95 8.89
C LEU A 106 6.49 -7.92 7.73
N ILE A 107 6.12 -7.48 6.54
CA ILE A 107 6.54 -8.11 5.28
C ILE A 107 7.55 -7.17 4.64
N THR A 108 8.75 -7.66 4.41
CA THR A 108 9.86 -6.85 3.90
C THR A 108 9.95 -6.95 2.39
N TRP A 109 10.01 -5.81 1.71
CA TRP A 109 10.26 -5.71 0.28
C TRP A 109 11.51 -4.85 0.05
N GLN A 110 12.39 -5.24 -0.88
CA GLN A 110 13.63 -4.52 -1.24
C GLN A 110 13.65 -4.26 -2.74
#